data_AF-A0A959P1T1-F1
#
_entry.id   AF-A0A959P1T1-F1
#
_cell.length_a   1.000
_cell.length_b   1.000
_cell.length_c   1.000
_cell.angle_alpha   90.00
_cell.angle_beta   90.00
_cell.angle_gamma   90.00
#
_symmetry.space_group_name_H-M   'P 1'
#
loop_
_entity.id
_entity.type
_entity.pdbx_description
1 polymer ?
#
loop_
_entity_poly.entity_id
_entity_poly.type
_entity_poly.pdbx_seq_one_letter_code
_entity_poly.pdbx_strand_id
1 'polypeptide(L)'
;MYGSGIILFILGFMRYRKKEESFKIFLPISLLIIVLYSVFRYKFSNPYEIPTSVFQSVNAMFIIIFGTIVSGFWYWRKHRGKESSSLFKMAIGTIIMGMGFLFMAKASSDIVKYGDKAALILLILAYWFHTIGELCASPVALSFITKIAPIKYVSIMMGVYFAATGLGNKVAGAIGESSQAQQVKVSLIENPTSYGVVSPELYNNAKDFEIVDQAYVLNNKINFTTDKGLNGIIGINEENKNLLIDYLSQVNATAENPQTIIARYSYDKDKLSDIGDEKLVNAVDYSGNIEVFEFQNKLEHKTFINIFILSAVFGVLLLLFLKKLKSLTHGPEDDELDFH
;
A
#
# COMPACT_ATOMS: atom_id res chain seq x y z
N MET A 1 -4.29 22.75 -14.41
CA MET A 1 -5.62 22.52 -13.79
C MET A 1 -6.45 23.81 -13.56
N TYR A 2 -5.92 25.02 -13.79
CA TYR A 2 -6.72 26.26 -13.83
C TYR A 2 -7.81 26.24 -14.93
N GLY A 3 -7.56 25.51 -16.02
CA GLY A 3 -8.41 25.51 -17.20
C GLY A 3 -9.85 25.09 -16.92
N SER A 4 -10.08 23.98 -16.22
CA SER A 4 -11.45 23.45 -16.04
C SER A 4 -12.34 24.35 -15.17
N GLY A 5 -11.81 24.90 -14.06
CA GLY A 5 -12.55 25.83 -13.20
C GLY A 5 -12.90 27.14 -13.91
N ILE A 6 -11.95 27.71 -14.66
CA ILE A 6 -12.15 28.95 -15.43
C ILE A 6 -13.12 28.73 -16.59
N ILE A 7 -13.01 27.60 -17.31
CA ILE A 7 -13.92 27.24 -18.40
C ILE A 7 -15.35 27.08 -17.88
N LEU A 8 -15.55 26.40 -16.75
CA LEU A 8 -16.87 26.24 -16.15
C LEU A 8 -17.43 27.56 -15.61
N PHE A 9 -16.58 28.46 -15.11
CA PHE A 9 -16.98 29.79 -14.70
C PHE A 9 -17.43 30.65 -15.89
N ILE A 10 -16.68 30.61 -17.00
CA ILE A 10 -17.05 31.30 -18.25
C ILE A 10 -18.36 30.74 -18.80
N LEU A 11 -18.51 29.42 -18.86
CA LEU A 11 -19.76 28.76 -19.31
C LEU A 11 -20.95 29.09 -18.40
N GLY A 12 -20.73 29.09 -17.07
CA GLY A 12 -21.74 29.49 -16.09
C GLY A 12 -22.16 30.95 -16.26
N PHE A 13 -21.21 31.85 -16.49
CA PHE A 13 -21.47 33.27 -16.71
C PHE A 13 -22.16 33.55 -18.05
N MET A 14 -21.78 32.85 -19.12
CA MET A 14 -22.46 32.91 -20.42
C MET A 14 -23.91 32.43 -20.33
N ARG A 15 -24.16 31.33 -19.59
CA ARG A 15 -25.52 30.81 -19.36
C ARG A 15 -26.36 31.68 -18.44
N TYR A 16 -25.74 32.33 -17.45
CA TYR A 16 -26.38 33.36 -16.64
C TYR A 16 -26.88 34.52 -17.52
N ARG A 17 -26.05 34.99 -18.46
CA ARG A 17 -26.44 36.02 -19.44
C ARG A 17 -27.59 35.58 -20.34
N LYS A 18 -27.70 34.29 -20.66
CA LYS A 18 -28.79 33.72 -21.47
C LYS A 18 -30.05 33.35 -20.66
N LYS A 19 -30.10 33.61 -19.33
CA LYS A 19 -31.18 33.20 -18.41
C LYS A 19 -31.50 31.69 -18.44
N GLU A 20 -30.52 30.85 -18.78
CA GLU A 20 -30.69 29.40 -18.76
C GLU A 20 -30.54 28.85 -17.33
N GLU A 21 -31.49 28.05 -16.85
CA GLU A 21 -31.49 27.50 -15.47
C GLU A 21 -30.20 26.75 -15.10
N SER A 22 -29.50 26.21 -16.09
CA SER A 22 -28.20 25.55 -15.95
C SER A 22 -27.14 26.42 -15.24
N PHE A 23 -27.23 27.76 -15.25
CA PHE A 23 -26.25 28.61 -14.55
C PHE A 23 -26.22 28.34 -13.04
N LYS A 24 -27.36 27.96 -12.44
CA LYS A 24 -27.50 27.64 -11.01
C LYS A 24 -26.65 26.43 -10.61
N ILE A 25 -26.23 25.61 -11.56
CA ILE A 25 -25.39 24.44 -11.35
C ILE A 25 -23.92 24.79 -11.65
N PHE A 26 -23.63 25.36 -12.82
CA PHE A 26 -22.25 25.58 -13.27
C PHE A 26 -21.50 26.65 -12.47
N LEU A 27 -22.19 27.73 -12.07
CA LEU A 27 -21.56 28.85 -11.38
C LEU A 27 -21.10 28.51 -9.95
N PRO A 28 -21.91 27.91 -9.06
CA PRO A 28 -21.44 27.51 -7.74
C PRO A 28 -20.39 26.39 -7.77
N ILE A 29 -20.50 25.42 -8.69
CA ILE A 29 -19.50 24.36 -8.86
C ILE A 29 -18.14 24.92 -9.30
N SER A 30 -18.15 25.87 -10.25
CA SER A 30 -16.91 26.52 -10.70
C SER A 30 -16.24 27.34 -9.60
N LEU A 31 -17.02 28.09 -8.81
CA LEU A 31 -16.53 28.83 -7.65
C LEU A 31 -15.95 27.89 -6.59
N LEU A 32 -16.63 26.78 -6.29
CA LEU A 32 -16.16 25.79 -5.32
C LEU A 32 -14.84 25.15 -5.76
N ILE A 33 -14.71 24.79 -7.04
CA ILE A 33 -13.45 24.25 -7.60
C ILE A 33 -12.33 25.29 -7.54
N ILE A 34 -12.60 26.56 -7.87
CA ILE A 34 -11.62 27.66 -7.83
C ILE A 34 -11.18 27.96 -6.39
N VAL A 35 -12.10 27.99 -5.43
CA VAL A 35 -11.81 28.22 -4.01
C VAL A 35 -11.03 27.06 -3.43
N LEU A 36 -11.45 25.81 -3.67
CA LEU A 36 -10.72 24.61 -3.22
C LEU A 36 -9.30 24.61 -3.79
N TYR A 37 -9.15 24.88 -5.08
CA TYR A 37 -7.84 24.94 -5.73
C TYR A 37 -6.97 26.09 -5.18
N SER A 38 -7.55 27.27 -4.93
CA SER A 38 -6.81 28.42 -4.39
C SER A 38 -6.36 28.20 -2.96
N VAL A 39 -7.21 27.60 -2.11
CA VAL A 39 -6.86 27.19 -0.75
C VAL A 39 -5.78 26.10 -0.77
N PHE A 40 -5.92 25.12 -1.66
CA PHE A 40 -4.94 24.05 -1.83
C PHE A 40 -3.58 24.60 -2.32
N ARG A 41 -3.56 25.53 -3.28
CA ARG A 41 -2.32 26.13 -3.80
C ARG A 41 -1.65 27.06 -2.79
N TYR A 42 -2.43 27.86 -2.05
CA TYR A 42 -1.92 28.80 -1.05
C TYR A 42 -1.29 28.09 0.15
N LYS A 43 -1.89 26.98 0.60
CA LYS A 43 -1.39 26.20 1.74
C LYS A 43 -0.22 25.28 1.37
N PHE A 44 0.06 25.06 0.08
CA PHE A 44 1.01 24.05 -0.44
C PHE A 44 2.04 24.67 -1.41
N SER A 45 2.72 25.75 -0.98
CA SER A 45 3.79 26.39 -1.77
C SER A 45 5.16 25.70 -1.65
N ASN A 46 5.38 24.89 -0.60
CA ASN A 46 6.49 23.94 -0.49
C ASN A 46 6.17 22.63 -1.22
N PRO A 47 7.16 21.81 -1.63
CA PRO A 47 6.91 20.46 -2.12
C PRO A 47 6.14 19.69 -1.03
N TYR A 48 4.83 19.55 -1.23
CA TYR A 48 3.99 18.90 -0.25
C TYR A 48 4.22 17.41 -0.29
N GLU A 49 4.70 16.86 0.82
CA GLU A 49 4.73 15.43 1.03
C GLU A 49 3.29 14.94 1.16
N ILE A 50 2.86 14.09 0.23
CA ILE A 50 1.52 13.51 0.25
C ILE A 50 1.48 12.50 1.40
N PRO A 51 0.59 12.67 2.40
CA PRO A 51 0.45 11.70 3.46
C PRO A 51 0.08 10.34 2.90
N THR A 52 0.71 9.28 3.39
CA THR A 52 0.45 7.89 2.97
C THR A 52 -1.03 7.50 3.15
N SER A 53 -1.72 8.09 4.13
CA SER A 53 -3.16 7.90 4.36
C SER A 53 -4.05 8.32 3.20
N VAL A 54 -3.62 9.27 2.35
CA VAL A 54 -4.38 9.70 1.17
C VAL A 54 -4.55 8.54 0.19
N PHE A 55 -3.56 7.65 0.08
CA PHE A 55 -3.64 6.50 -0.82
C PHE A 55 -4.72 5.49 -0.42
N GLN A 56 -5.14 5.46 0.84
CA GLN A 56 -6.27 4.62 1.28
C GLN A 56 -7.60 5.05 0.61
N SER A 57 -7.75 6.35 0.30
CA SER A 57 -8.93 6.88 -0.38
C SER A 57 -8.99 6.55 -1.88
N VAL A 58 -7.85 6.17 -2.49
CA VAL A 58 -7.75 5.89 -3.93
C VAL A 58 -8.58 4.67 -4.31
N ASN A 59 -8.61 3.63 -3.47
CA ASN A 59 -9.45 2.46 -3.72
C ASN A 59 -10.94 2.84 -3.76
N ALA A 60 -11.44 3.58 -2.76
CA ALA A 60 -12.83 4.02 -2.73
C ALA A 60 -13.20 4.91 -3.94
N MET A 61 -12.29 5.80 -4.34
CA MET A 61 -12.45 6.62 -5.55
C MET A 61 -12.59 5.75 -6.81
N PHE A 62 -11.75 4.72 -6.95
CA PHE A 62 -11.83 3.79 -8.07
C PHE A 62 -13.11 2.94 -8.07
N ILE A 63 -13.60 2.51 -6.90
CA ILE A 63 -14.89 1.81 -6.81
C ILE A 63 -16.02 2.69 -7.35
N ILE A 64 -16.08 3.96 -6.94
CA ILE A 64 -17.13 4.90 -7.38
C ILE A 64 -17.06 5.15 -8.90
N ILE A 65 -15.85 5.34 -9.45
CA ILE A 65 -15.65 5.65 -10.87
C ILE A 65 -15.88 4.41 -11.75
N PHE A 66 -15.29 3.28 -11.37
CA PHE A 66 -15.24 2.09 -12.22
C PHE A 66 -16.34 1.07 -11.92
N GLY A 67 -17.07 1.17 -10.81
CA GLY A 67 -18.11 0.21 -10.44
C GLY A 67 -19.19 0.06 -11.49
N THR A 68 -19.73 1.17 -12.00
CA THR A 68 -20.73 1.16 -13.08
C THR A 68 -20.16 0.67 -14.41
N ILE A 69 -18.89 1.01 -14.70
CA ILE A 69 -18.19 0.62 -15.93
C ILE A 69 -17.97 -0.90 -15.96
N VAL A 70 -17.45 -1.48 -14.87
CA VAL A 70 -17.19 -2.92 -14.75
C VAL A 70 -18.51 -3.70 -14.77
N SER A 71 -19.53 -3.23 -14.06
CA SER A 71 -20.87 -3.84 -14.10
C SER A 71 -21.46 -3.82 -15.52
N GLY A 72 -21.37 -2.67 -16.21
CA GLY A 72 -21.81 -2.51 -17.60
C GLY A 72 -21.05 -3.43 -18.57
N PHE A 73 -19.74 -3.62 -18.38
CA PHE A 73 -18.94 -4.56 -19.17
C PHE A 73 -19.47 -6.00 -19.03
N TRP A 74 -19.74 -6.46 -17.82
CA TRP A 74 -20.26 -7.80 -17.57
C TRP A 74 -21.69 -7.99 -18.08
N TYR A 75 -22.53 -6.96 -17.95
CA TYR A 75 -23.88 -6.93 -18.51
C TYR A 75 -23.86 -7.03 -20.03
N TRP A 76 -23.05 -6.22 -20.70
CA TRP A 76 -22.86 -6.25 -22.15
C TRP A 76 -22.31 -7.60 -22.64
N ARG A 77 -21.37 -8.18 -21.89
CA ARG A 77 -20.82 -9.51 -22.20
C ARG A 77 -21.89 -10.59 -22.12
N LYS A 78 -22.77 -10.54 -21.11
CA LYS A 78 -23.91 -11.46 -20.95
C LYS A 78 -24.87 -11.35 -22.15
N HIS A 79 -25.20 -10.15 -22.60
CA HIS A 79 -26.07 -9.92 -23.77
C HIS A 79 -25.52 -10.46 -25.08
N ARG A 80 -24.19 -10.61 -25.19
CA ARG A 80 -23.54 -11.24 -26.35
C ARG A 80 -23.49 -12.76 -26.28
N GLY A 81 -24.21 -13.39 -25.35
CA GLY A 81 -24.21 -14.84 -25.15
C GLY A 81 -22.84 -15.39 -24.75
N LYS A 82 -21.94 -14.54 -24.26
CA LYS A 82 -20.61 -14.96 -23.80
C LYS A 82 -20.66 -15.37 -22.33
N GLU A 83 -19.73 -16.25 -21.97
CA GLU A 83 -19.55 -16.72 -20.59
C GLU A 83 -19.41 -15.55 -19.60
N SER A 84 -20.32 -15.53 -18.61
CA SER A 84 -20.47 -14.48 -17.59
C SER A 84 -20.96 -15.06 -16.25
N SER A 85 -20.77 -16.37 -16.02
CA SER A 85 -21.09 -17.01 -14.74
C SER A 85 -20.33 -16.40 -13.57
N SER A 86 -20.83 -16.66 -12.36
CA SER A 86 -20.29 -16.09 -11.13
C SER A 86 -18.84 -16.52 -10.93
N LEU A 87 -18.58 -17.82 -11.07
CA LEU A 87 -17.27 -18.42 -10.97
C LEU A 87 -16.29 -17.89 -12.03
N PHE A 88 -16.77 -17.64 -13.25
CA PHE A 88 -15.93 -17.06 -14.31
C PHE A 88 -15.51 -15.62 -13.97
N LYS A 89 -16.44 -14.78 -13.49
CA LYS A 89 -16.14 -13.41 -13.06
C LYS A 89 -15.15 -13.38 -11.90
N MET A 90 -15.34 -14.27 -10.92
CA MET A 90 -14.41 -14.41 -9.79
C MET A 90 -13.02 -14.81 -10.26
N ALA A 91 -12.90 -15.80 -11.15
CA ALA A 91 -11.61 -16.25 -11.68
C ALA A 91 -10.86 -15.13 -12.43
N ILE A 92 -11.56 -14.41 -13.31
CA ILE A 92 -10.99 -13.26 -14.03
C ILE A 92 -10.61 -12.14 -13.05
N GLY A 93 -11.47 -11.86 -12.07
CA GLY A 93 -11.21 -10.87 -11.02
C GLY A 93 -9.93 -11.18 -10.24
N THR A 94 -9.71 -12.43 -9.84
CA THR A 94 -8.50 -12.84 -9.12
C THR A 94 -7.23 -12.72 -9.98
N ILE A 95 -7.29 -13.02 -11.28
CA ILE A 95 -6.14 -12.83 -12.19
C ILE A 95 -5.82 -11.33 -12.32
N ILE A 96 -6.84 -10.49 -12.49
CA ILE A 96 -6.67 -9.03 -12.61
C ILE A 96 -6.10 -8.44 -11.32
N MET A 97 -6.61 -8.86 -10.16
CA MET A 97 -6.06 -8.52 -8.85
C MET A 97 -4.58 -8.92 -8.77
N GLY A 98 -4.23 -10.15 -9.15
CA GLY A 98 -2.86 -10.63 -9.19
C GLY A 98 -1.93 -9.71 -10.01
N MET A 99 -2.38 -9.23 -11.18
CA MET A 99 -1.58 -8.32 -12.02
C MET A 99 -1.20 -7.03 -11.30
N GLY A 100 -2.00 -6.55 -10.34
CA GLY A 100 -1.65 -5.38 -9.52
C GLY A 100 -0.35 -5.57 -8.72
N PHE A 101 -0.11 -6.79 -8.23
CA PHE A 101 1.13 -7.14 -7.51
C PHE A 101 2.37 -7.13 -8.41
N LEU A 102 2.26 -7.27 -9.74
CA LEU A 102 3.40 -7.05 -10.63
C LEU A 102 3.87 -5.60 -10.63
N PHE A 103 2.93 -4.63 -10.56
CA PHE A 103 3.28 -3.22 -10.46
C PHE A 103 3.93 -2.90 -9.12
N MET A 104 3.51 -3.58 -8.03
CA MET A 104 4.17 -3.48 -6.72
C MET A 104 5.58 -4.09 -6.75
N ALA A 105 5.76 -5.26 -7.36
CA ALA A 105 7.07 -5.89 -7.56
C ALA A 105 8.02 -5.00 -8.38
N LYS A 106 7.49 -4.35 -9.42
CA LYS A 106 8.23 -3.36 -10.22
C LYS A 106 8.58 -2.11 -9.42
N ALA A 107 7.64 -1.59 -8.63
CA ALA A 107 7.87 -0.42 -7.79
C ALA A 107 8.98 -0.67 -6.78
N SER A 108 9.00 -1.86 -6.18
CA SER A 108 10.08 -2.32 -5.31
C SER A 108 11.41 -2.38 -6.07
N SER A 109 11.49 -3.02 -7.25
CA SER A 109 12.74 -3.09 -8.01
C SER A 109 13.26 -1.74 -8.55
N ASP A 110 12.39 -0.76 -8.78
CA ASP A 110 12.76 0.54 -9.34
C ASP A 110 13.45 1.45 -8.29
N ILE A 111 13.35 1.15 -6.98
CA ILE A 111 14.07 1.89 -5.93
C ILE A 111 15.45 1.27 -5.72
N VAL A 112 16.47 1.87 -6.34
CA VAL A 112 17.85 1.37 -6.30
C VAL A 112 18.66 2.02 -5.17
N LYS A 113 18.30 3.23 -4.72
CA LYS A 113 18.97 3.94 -3.62
C LYS A 113 17.98 4.48 -2.61
N TYR A 114 18.37 4.50 -1.33
CA TYR A 114 17.59 5.16 -0.29
C TYR A 114 17.39 6.65 -0.61
N GLY A 115 16.14 7.10 -0.54
CA GLY A 115 15.74 8.46 -0.92
C GLY A 115 15.16 8.59 -2.33
N ASP A 116 15.34 7.59 -3.20
CA ASP A 116 14.61 7.50 -4.45
C ASP A 116 13.15 7.12 -4.18
N LYS A 117 12.21 7.89 -4.73
CA LYS A 117 10.78 7.61 -4.60
C LYS A 117 10.36 6.75 -5.79
N ALA A 118 9.80 5.56 -5.53
CA ALA A 118 9.15 4.78 -6.57
C ALA A 118 8.13 5.64 -7.32
N ALA A 119 8.01 5.41 -8.62
CA ALA A 119 7.11 6.18 -9.46
C ALA A 119 5.67 5.99 -8.94
N LEU A 120 5.07 7.09 -8.44
CA LEU A 120 3.73 7.11 -7.84
C LEU A 120 2.66 6.48 -8.75
N ILE A 121 2.88 6.56 -10.06
CA ILE A 121 2.04 5.91 -11.07
C ILE A 121 1.96 4.39 -10.90
N LEU A 122 3.02 3.70 -10.48
CA LEU A 122 3.01 2.25 -10.28
C LEU A 122 2.10 1.86 -9.12
N LEU A 123 2.12 2.64 -8.04
CA LEU A 123 1.22 2.44 -6.90
C LEU A 123 -0.24 2.67 -7.31
N ILE A 124 -0.52 3.78 -8.03
CA ILE A 124 -1.86 4.06 -8.55
C ILE A 124 -2.34 2.93 -9.48
N LEU A 125 -1.48 2.42 -10.37
CA LEU A 125 -1.79 1.31 -11.26
C LEU A 125 -2.08 0.03 -10.48
N ALA A 126 -1.29 -0.30 -9.45
CA ALA A 126 -1.53 -1.44 -8.59
C ALA A 126 -2.94 -1.35 -7.95
N TYR A 127 -3.27 -0.20 -7.35
CA TYR A 127 -4.61 0.04 -6.79
C TYR A 127 -5.71 -0.09 -7.86
N TRP A 128 -5.48 0.39 -9.06
CA TRP A 128 -6.45 0.32 -10.14
C TRP A 128 -6.76 -1.12 -10.55
N PHE A 129 -5.72 -1.95 -10.74
CA PHE A 129 -5.88 -3.38 -11.01
C PHE A 129 -6.54 -4.13 -9.85
N HIS A 130 -6.13 -3.83 -8.61
CA HIS A 130 -6.75 -4.43 -7.43
C HIS A 130 -8.24 -4.11 -7.36
N THR A 131 -8.62 -2.83 -7.53
CA THR A 131 -10.03 -2.43 -7.49
C THR A 131 -10.84 -3.03 -8.64
N ILE A 132 -10.31 -3.12 -9.87
CA ILE A 132 -11.04 -3.79 -10.97
C ILE A 132 -11.25 -5.27 -10.65
N GLY A 133 -10.22 -5.94 -10.12
CA GLY A 133 -10.32 -7.34 -9.68
C GLY A 133 -11.39 -7.50 -8.60
N GLU A 134 -11.41 -6.61 -7.62
CA GLU A 134 -12.40 -6.56 -6.54
C GLU A 134 -13.82 -6.38 -7.08
N LEU A 135 -14.03 -5.42 -7.99
CA LEU A 135 -15.32 -5.14 -8.61
C LEU A 135 -15.85 -6.32 -9.45
N CYS A 136 -14.97 -7.18 -9.96
CA CYS A 136 -15.36 -8.40 -10.66
C CYS A 136 -15.76 -9.54 -9.72
N ALA A 137 -15.12 -9.65 -8.55
CA ALA A 137 -15.30 -10.77 -7.64
C ALA A 137 -16.29 -10.49 -6.50
N SER A 138 -16.23 -9.33 -5.84
CA SER A 138 -16.92 -9.10 -4.56
C SER A 138 -18.46 -9.08 -4.66
N PRO A 139 -19.10 -8.40 -5.65
CA PRO A 139 -20.56 -8.39 -5.75
C PRO A 139 -21.11 -9.77 -6.11
N VAL A 140 -20.31 -10.50 -6.88
CA VAL A 140 -20.64 -11.81 -7.45
C VAL A 140 -20.50 -12.90 -6.40
N ALA A 141 -19.44 -12.87 -5.57
CA ALA A 141 -19.21 -13.85 -4.51
C ALA A 141 -20.37 -13.86 -3.50
N LEU A 142 -20.83 -12.69 -3.07
CA LEU A 142 -21.93 -12.58 -2.12
C LEU A 142 -23.25 -13.11 -2.72
N SER A 143 -23.54 -12.75 -3.97
CA SER A 143 -24.72 -13.25 -4.69
C SER A 143 -24.65 -14.76 -4.94
N PHE A 144 -23.46 -15.29 -5.23
CA PHE A 144 -23.26 -16.71 -5.46
C PHE A 144 -23.54 -17.53 -4.21
N ILE A 145 -23.07 -17.08 -3.05
CA ILE A 145 -23.25 -17.78 -1.77
C ILE A 145 -24.72 -17.86 -1.37
N THR A 146 -25.49 -16.77 -1.55
CA THR A 146 -26.93 -16.80 -1.24
C THR A 146 -27.71 -17.68 -2.18
N LYS A 147 -27.31 -17.75 -3.45
CA LYS A 147 -27.94 -18.60 -4.48
C LYS A 147 -27.73 -20.10 -4.23
N ILE A 148 -26.53 -20.50 -3.84
CA ILE A 148 -26.22 -21.92 -3.57
C ILE A 148 -26.65 -22.37 -2.15
N ALA A 149 -26.89 -21.42 -1.24
CA ALA A 149 -27.25 -21.75 0.14
C ALA A 149 -28.67 -22.33 0.19
N PRO A 150 -28.88 -23.45 0.93
CA PRO A 150 -30.23 -23.91 1.21
C PRO A 150 -31.00 -22.83 1.98
N ILE A 151 -32.29 -22.65 1.66
CA ILE A 151 -33.14 -21.58 2.22
C ILE A 151 -33.07 -21.50 3.76
N LYS A 152 -33.00 -22.66 4.43
CA LYS A 152 -32.92 -22.76 5.90
C LYS A 152 -31.56 -22.35 6.51
N TYR A 153 -30.50 -22.28 5.70
CA TYR A 153 -29.11 -22.08 6.14
C TYR A 153 -28.43 -20.86 5.53
N VAL A 154 -29.16 -19.96 4.87
CA VAL A 154 -28.60 -18.76 4.23
C VAL A 154 -27.79 -17.90 5.21
N SER A 155 -28.31 -17.69 6.43
CA SER A 155 -27.60 -16.92 7.47
C SER A 155 -26.32 -17.61 7.96
N ILE A 156 -26.31 -18.95 8.05
CA ILE A 156 -25.13 -19.73 8.42
C ILE A 156 -24.07 -19.63 7.30
N MET A 157 -24.47 -19.80 6.04
CA MET A 157 -23.56 -19.69 4.89
C MET A 157 -22.95 -18.29 4.77
N MET A 158 -23.73 -17.24 5.06
CA MET A 158 -23.19 -15.87 5.16
C MET A 158 -22.21 -15.71 6.33
N GLY A 159 -22.49 -16.32 7.48
CA GLY A 159 -21.55 -16.37 8.61
C GLY A 159 -20.22 -17.03 8.23
N VAL A 160 -20.27 -18.15 7.52
CA VAL A 160 -19.09 -18.85 6.99
C VAL A 160 -18.33 -17.98 5.99
N TYR A 161 -19.02 -17.25 5.11
CA TYR A 161 -18.39 -16.31 4.17
C TYR A 161 -17.61 -15.21 4.90
N PHE A 162 -18.20 -14.57 5.90
CA PHE A 162 -17.51 -13.53 6.67
C PHE A 162 -16.37 -14.09 7.52
N ALA A 163 -16.54 -15.30 8.09
CA ALA A 163 -15.47 -15.99 8.80
C ALA A 163 -14.28 -16.31 7.87
N ALA A 164 -14.55 -16.81 6.67
CA ALA A 164 -13.53 -17.08 5.66
C ALA A 164 -12.83 -15.78 5.21
N THR A 165 -13.57 -14.69 5.04
CA THR A 165 -13.01 -13.37 4.73
C THR A 165 -12.10 -12.87 5.84
N GLY A 166 -12.53 -13.01 7.11
CA GLY A 166 -11.71 -12.66 8.28
C GLY A 166 -10.43 -13.48 8.36
N LEU A 167 -10.51 -14.80 8.12
CA LEU A 167 -9.33 -15.66 8.06
C LEU A 167 -8.40 -15.26 6.90
N GLY A 168 -8.96 -14.91 5.74
CA GLY A 168 -8.21 -14.40 4.59
C GLY A 168 -7.43 -13.13 4.95
N ASN A 169 -8.06 -12.18 5.65
CA ASN A 169 -7.38 -10.97 6.12
C ASN A 169 -6.26 -11.28 7.14
N LYS A 170 -6.44 -12.28 8.01
CA LYS A 170 -5.39 -12.73 8.92
C LYS A 170 -4.18 -13.30 8.16
N VAL A 171 -4.43 -14.14 7.15
CA VAL A 171 -3.37 -14.68 6.29
C VAL A 171 -2.68 -13.57 5.51
N ALA A 172 -3.42 -12.59 4.99
CA ALA A 172 -2.85 -11.42 4.33
C ALA A 172 -1.95 -10.61 5.27
N GLY A 173 -2.36 -10.44 6.53
CA GLY A 173 -1.54 -9.81 7.58
C GLY A 173 -0.24 -10.59 7.85
N ALA A 174 -0.33 -11.91 7.99
CA ALA A 174 0.86 -12.76 8.20
C ALA A 174 1.82 -12.74 7.00
N ILE A 175 1.30 -12.70 5.77
CA ILE A 175 2.13 -12.56 4.56
C ILE A 175 2.81 -11.18 4.54
N GLY A 176 2.09 -10.12 4.88
CA GLY A 176 2.65 -8.77 4.99
C GLY A 176 3.70 -8.64 6.08
N GLU A 177 3.55 -9.34 7.21
CA GLU A 177 4.59 -9.42 8.24
C GLU A 177 5.82 -10.19 7.74
N SER A 178 5.63 -11.30 7.03
CA SER A 178 6.73 -12.10 6.47
C SER A 178 7.50 -11.40 5.34
N SER A 179 6.91 -10.36 4.73
CA SER A 179 7.58 -9.53 3.72
C SER A 179 8.43 -8.43 4.32
N GLN A 180 8.42 -8.28 5.65
CA GLN A 180 9.25 -7.34 6.39
C GLN A 180 10.43 -8.10 7.02
N ALA A 181 11.61 -7.49 6.99
CA ALA A 181 12.76 -7.98 7.72
C ALA A 181 12.46 -7.93 9.22
N GLN A 182 12.87 -8.97 9.96
CA GLN A 182 12.81 -8.94 11.42
C GLN A 182 13.63 -7.76 11.93
N GLN A 183 13.05 -7.00 12.86
CA GLN A 183 13.61 -5.75 13.37
C GLN A 183 14.93 -5.98 14.11
N VAL A 184 16.00 -5.38 13.63
CA VAL A 184 17.28 -5.29 14.36
C VAL A 184 17.15 -4.18 15.40
N LYS A 185 16.80 -4.53 16.64
CA LYS A 185 16.65 -3.53 17.70
C LYS A 185 18.01 -3.00 18.15
N VAL A 186 18.09 -1.69 18.30
CA VAL A 186 19.29 -0.96 18.71
C VAL A 186 18.98 0.11 19.74
N SER A 187 19.95 0.43 20.58
CA SER A 187 19.90 1.58 21.50
C SER A 187 20.98 2.60 21.12
N LEU A 188 20.80 3.85 21.56
CA LEU A 188 21.90 4.81 21.53
C LEU A 188 22.73 4.66 22.80
N ILE A 189 24.05 4.58 22.64
CA ILE A 189 25.00 4.59 23.75
C ILE A 189 25.54 6.01 23.96
N GLU A 190 25.67 6.79 22.88
CA GLU A 190 26.24 8.12 22.91
C GLU A 190 25.33 9.18 22.27
N ASN A 191 25.60 10.45 22.58
CA ASN A 191 24.82 11.56 22.05
C ASN A 191 25.09 11.77 20.56
N PRO A 192 24.10 11.59 19.66
CA PRO A 192 24.30 11.69 18.21
C PRO A 192 24.64 13.11 17.73
N THR A 193 24.35 14.14 18.54
CA THR A 193 24.72 15.53 18.23
C THR A 193 26.22 15.76 18.35
N SER A 194 26.92 15.03 19.23
CA SER A 194 28.37 15.11 19.41
C SER A 194 29.14 14.65 18.17
N TYR A 195 28.52 13.80 17.35
CA TYR A 195 29.07 13.28 16.09
C TYR A 195 28.60 14.09 14.86
N GLY A 196 27.73 15.09 15.05
CA GLY A 196 27.17 15.91 13.98
C GLY A 196 26.22 15.14 13.05
N VAL A 197 25.66 14.01 13.50
CA VAL A 197 24.79 13.13 12.70
C VAL A 197 23.33 13.57 12.78
N VAL A 198 22.93 14.14 13.92
CA VAL A 198 21.56 14.62 14.17
C VAL A 198 21.61 16.09 14.57
N SER A 199 20.64 16.88 14.11
CA SER A 199 20.58 18.31 14.49
C SER A 199 20.28 18.45 15.99
N PRO A 200 20.94 19.39 16.69
CA PRO A 200 20.68 19.63 18.12
C PRO A 200 19.20 19.92 18.42
N GLU A 201 18.51 20.55 17.47
CA GLU A 201 17.09 20.88 17.60
C GLU A 201 16.17 19.66 17.53
N LEU A 202 16.49 18.64 16.72
CA LEU A 202 15.73 17.38 16.70
C LEU A 202 15.94 16.59 18.00
N TYR A 203 17.21 16.47 18.42
CA TYR A 203 17.57 15.70 19.61
C TYR A 203 17.07 16.32 20.91
N ASN A 204 17.23 17.64 21.09
CA ASN A 204 16.81 18.34 22.31
C ASN A 204 15.28 18.43 22.44
N ASN A 205 14.54 18.35 21.34
CA ASN A 205 13.08 18.33 21.36
C ASN A 205 12.50 16.91 21.48
N ALA A 206 13.32 15.90 21.78
CA ALA A 206 12.89 14.50 21.91
C ALA A 206 12.09 14.00 20.69
N LYS A 207 12.50 14.43 19.49
CA LYS A 207 11.83 14.05 18.23
C LYS A 207 12.45 12.80 17.64
N ASP A 208 11.62 12.03 16.94
CA ASP A 208 12.07 10.91 16.12
C ASP A 208 13.03 11.40 15.04
N PHE A 209 14.08 10.62 14.77
CA PHE A 209 15.06 10.91 13.73
C PHE A 209 15.55 9.64 13.05
N GLU A 210 16.08 9.80 11.85
CA GLU A 210 16.66 8.71 11.06
C GLU A 210 18.12 9.00 10.76
N ILE A 211 18.96 7.98 10.90
CA ILE A 211 20.36 8.02 10.50
C ILE A 211 20.52 7.05 9.32
N VAL A 212 21.04 7.56 8.22
CA VAL A 212 21.32 6.80 6.99
C VAL A 212 22.82 6.64 6.86
N ASP A 213 23.29 5.42 6.71
CA ASP A 213 24.70 5.11 6.47
C ASP A 213 24.82 3.96 5.46
N GLN A 214 26.03 3.68 5.01
CA GLN A 214 26.35 2.53 4.16
C GLN A 214 27.22 1.55 4.94
N ALA A 215 26.85 0.27 4.93
CA ALA A 215 27.61 -0.76 5.62
C ALA A 215 27.90 -1.99 4.77
N TYR A 216 28.99 -2.68 5.13
CA TYR A 216 29.41 -3.94 4.53
C TYR A 216 29.99 -4.87 5.59
N VAL A 217 30.08 -6.15 5.26
CA VAL A 217 30.69 -7.15 6.15
C VAL A 217 32.10 -7.46 5.66
N LEU A 218 33.06 -7.38 6.57
CA LEU A 218 34.45 -7.80 6.32
C LEU A 218 34.95 -8.58 7.55
N ASN A 219 35.40 -9.81 7.34
CA ASN A 219 35.84 -10.72 8.41
C ASN A 219 34.82 -10.88 9.56
N ASN A 220 33.54 -11.06 9.21
CA ASN A 220 32.43 -11.19 10.17
C ASN A 220 32.23 -9.97 11.10
N LYS A 221 32.71 -8.80 10.68
CA LYS A 221 32.48 -7.51 11.33
C LYS A 221 31.74 -6.58 10.40
N ILE A 222 30.79 -5.84 10.97
CA ILE A 222 30.07 -4.78 10.28
C ILE A 222 31.00 -3.57 10.22
N ASN A 223 31.25 -3.06 9.02
CA ASN A 223 32.00 -1.84 8.79
C ASN A 223 31.05 -0.82 8.17
N PHE A 224 31.01 0.38 8.75
CA PHE A 224 30.28 1.52 8.23
C PHE A 224 31.23 2.37 7.39
N THR A 225 30.74 2.91 6.28
CA THR A 225 31.55 3.61 5.28
C THR A 225 31.71 5.09 5.65
N THR A 226 30.76 5.65 6.40
CA THR A 226 30.84 7.02 6.89
C THR A 226 31.55 7.06 8.24
N ASP A 227 32.69 7.74 8.31
CA ASP A 227 33.52 7.92 9.53
C ASP A 227 32.75 8.51 10.75
N LYS A 228 31.54 9.05 10.54
CA LYS A 228 30.75 9.73 11.58
C LYS A 228 29.43 9.06 11.96
N GLY A 229 28.91 8.10 11.19
CA GLY A 229 27.46 7.85 11.17
C GLY A 229 26.91 7.01 12.33
N LEU A 230 27.50 5.85 12.58
CA LEU A 230 26.91 4.83 13.48
C LEU A 230 27.94 4.08 14.34
N ASN A 231 29.23 4.14 13.99
CA ASN A 231 30.28 3.43 14.71
C ASN A 231 30.53 4.10 16.07
N GLY A 232 30.26 3.41 17.17
CA GLY A 232 30.41 3.94 18.55
C GLY A 232 29.16 4.61 19.14
N ILE A 233 28.14 4.92 18.32
CA ILE A 233 26.88 5.53 18.79
C ILE A 233 25.83 4.46 19.07
N ILE A 234 25.87 3.33 18.35
CA ILE A 234 24.87 2.26 18.46
C ILE A 234 25.29 1.17 19.46
N GLY A 235 24.37 0.83 20.37
CA GLY A 235 24.36 -0.43 21.10
C GLY A 235 23.53 -1.49 20.41
N ILE A 236 24.17 -2.59 20.01
CA ILE A 236 23.52 -3.75 19.39
C ILE A 236 23.84 -5.00 20.22
N ASN A 237 22.80 -5.75 20.61
CA ASN A 237 22.98 -7.05 21.25
C ASN A 237 23.60 -8.06 20.25
N GLU A 238 24.34 -9.06 20.72
CA GLU A 238 25.01 -10.05 19.87
C GLU A 238 24.02 -10.82 18.97
N GLU A 239 22.80 -11.10 19.43
CA GLU A 239 21.74 -11.71 18.61
C GLU A 239 21.37 -10.80 17.41
N ASN A 240 21.09 -9.53 17.67
CA ASN A 240 20.72 -8.55 16.65
C ASN A 240 21.88 -8.23 15.70
N LYS A 241 23.12 -8.29 16.21
CA LYS A 241 24.34 -8.12 15.41
C LYS A 241 24.54 -9.29 14.45
N ASN A 242 24.34 -10.52 14.89
CA ASN A 242 24.39 -11.70 14.02
C ASN A 242 23.30 -11.63 12.95
N LEU A 243 22.09 -11.20 13.33
CA LEU A 243 20.97 -11.03 12.40
C LEU A 243 21.26 -9.92 11.36
N LEU A 244 21.87 -8.81 11.76
CA LEU A 244 22.29 -7.76 10.83
C LEU A 244 23.41 -8.22 9.89
N ILE A 245 24.38 -9.01 10.39
CA ILE A 245 25.41 -9.64 9.55
C ILE A 245 24.78 -10.60 8.54
N ASP A 246 23.81 -11.40 8.95
CA ASP A 246 23.09 -12.31 8.07
C ASP A 246 22.37 -11.55 6.95
N TYR A 247 21.66 -10.47 7.28
CA TYR A 247 21.00 -9.63 6.27
C TYR A 247 21.97 -9.06 5.25
N LEU A 248 23.07 -8.46 5.72
CA LEU A 248 24.12 -7.92 4.84
C LEU A 248 24.78 -9.01 3.99
N SER A 249 24.93 -10.22 4.53
CA SER A 249 25.48 -11.36 3.81
C SER A 249 24.51 -11.87 2.73
N GLN A 250 23.20 -11.92 3.00
CA GLN A 250 22.17 -12.34 2.04
C GLN A 250 22.02 -11.40 0.83
N VAL A 251 22.51 -10.16 0.94
CA VAL A 251 22.57 -9.19 -0.16
C VAL A 251 23.99 -8.99 -0.71
N ASN A 252 24.96 -9.82 -0.31
CA ASN A 252 26.35 -9.76 -0.75
C ASN A 252 27.01 -8.38 -0.51
N ALA A 253 26.80 -7.79 0.67
CA ALA A 253 27.41 -6.52 1.05
C ALA A 253 28.94 -6.65 1.19
N THR A 254 29.68 -6.01 0.29
CA THR A 254 31.16 -6.01 0.26
C THR A 254 31.68 -4.58 0.23
N ALA A 255 32.98 -4.39 0.46
CA ALA A 255 33.58 -3.05 0.42
C ALA A 255 33.40 -2.34 -0.94
N GLU A 256 33.28 -3.10 -2.03
CA GLU A 256 33.01 -2.56 -3.38
C GLU A 256 31.52 -2.29 -3.64
N ASN A 257 30.62 -2.89 -2.85
CA ASN A 257 29.17 -2.74 -2.97
C ASN A 257 28.52 -2.62 -1.57
N PRO A 258 28.74 -1.51 -0.85
CA PRO A 258 28.17 -1.32 0.47
C PRO A 258 26.65 -1.11 0.35
N GLN A 259 25.91 -1.58 1.36
CA GLN A 259 24.45 -1.57 1.36
C GLN A 259 23.93 -0.49 2.29
N THR A 260 22.72 0.02 1.99
CA THR A 260 22.15 1.13 2.72
C THR A 260 21.50 0.65 4.02
N ILE A 261 21.95 1.23 5.13
CA ILE A 261 21.43 1.00 6.45
C ILE A 261 20.65 2.23 6.91
N ILE A 262 19.44 1.99 7.40
CA ILE A 262 18.58 3.03 7.96
C ILE A 262 18.36 2.69 9.43
N ALA A 263 18.88 3.52 10.32
CA ALA A 263 18.61 3.43 11.74
C ALA A 263 17.55 4.47 12.12
N ARG A 264 16.33 4.01 12.43
CA ARG A 264 15.24 4.87 12.88
C ARG A 264 15.18 4.85 14.39
N TYR A 265 15.26 6.01 15.03
CA TYR A 265 15.19 6.16 16.48
C TYR A 265 13.92 6.89 16.89
N SER A 266 13.27 6.37 17.91
CA SER A 266 12.11 6.97 18.56
C SER A 266 12.39 7.18 20.04
N TYR A 267 12.01 8.35 20.53
CA TYR A 267 12.12 8.67 21.94
C TYR A 267 10.98 8.00 22.72
N ASP A 268 11.31 7.45 23.89
CA ASP A 268 10.32 6.85 24.78
C ASP A 268 9.34 7.90 25.32
N LYS A 269 8.09 7.83 24.84
CA LYS A 269 7.05 8.81 25.17
C LYS A 269 6.60 8.75 26.61
N ASP A 270 6.78 7.62 27.29
CA ASP A 270 6.44 7.50 28.70
C ASP A 270 7.45 8.26 29.59
N LYS A 271 8.63 8.59 29.04
CA LYS A 271 9.65 9.42 29.69
C LYS A 271 9.55 10.90 29.32
N LEU A 272 8.58 11.31 28.48
CA LEU A 272 8.32 12.72 28.20
C LEU A 272 7.71 13.47 29.39
N SER A 273 6.90 12.80 30.21
CA SER A 273 6.23 13.43 31.38
C SER A 273 7.20 13.84 32.47
N ASP A 274 8.42 13.30 32.46
CA ASP A 274 9.47 13.67 33.40
C ASP A 274 10.26 14.90 32.95
N ILE A 275 10.08 15.41 31.73
CA ILE A 275 10.82 16.56 31.20
C ILE A 275 10.29 17.87 31.82
N GLY A 276 10.70 18.18 33.05
CA GLY A 276 10.55 19.51 33.65
C GLY A 276 11.47 20.58 33.04
N ASP A 277 11.26 21.84 33.39
CA ASP A 277 11.79 23.08 32.75
C ASP A 277 13.31 23.19 32.54
N GLU A 278 14.13 22.30 33.10
CA GLU A 278 15.56 22.18 32.83
C GLU A 278 15.94 20.69 32.67
N LYS A 279 15.78 20.09 31.48
CA LYS A 279 16.19 18.68 31.28
C LYS A 279 16.93 18.41 29.98
N LEU A 280 18.12 17.84 30.16
CA LEU A 280 18.98 17.25 29.13
C LEU A 280 18.37 15.93 28.66
N VAL A 281 18.23 15.77 27.34
CA VAL A 281 17.79 14.52 26.72
C VAL A 281 18.91 13.49 26.79
N ASN A 282 18.65 12.32 27.38
CA ASN A 282 19.62 11.23 27.45
C ASN A 282 19.52 10.31 26.22
N ALA A 283 20.68 9.88 25.72
CA ALA A 283 20.75 9.01 24.55
C ALA A 283 20.09 7.64 24.82
N VAL A 284 20.24 7.10 26.04
CA VAL A 284 19.73 5.79 26.45
C VAL A 284 18.19 5.69 26.41
N ASP A 285 17.50 6.83 26.40
CA ASP A 285 16.03 6.89 26.32
C ASP A 285 15.49 6.78 24.88
N TYR A 286 16.39 6.73 23.89
CA TYR A 286 16.02 6.38 22.52
C TYR A 286 16.16 4.88 22.29
N SER A 287 15.09 4.31 21.73
CA SER A 287 15.12 2.99 21.12
C SER A 287 15.07 3.13 19.61
N GLY A 288 15.78 2.27 18.90
CA GLY A 288 15.81 2.32 17.45
C GLY A 288 15.73 0.94 16.81
N ASN A 289 15.45 0.96 15.52
CA ASN A 289 15.49 -0.22 14.67
C ASN A 289 16.38 0.05 13.48
N ILE A 290 17.22 -0.92 13.15
CA ILE A 290 18.00 -0.92 11.92
C ILE A 290 17.27 -1.73 10.86
N GLU A 291 17.17 -1.14 9.67
CA GLU A 291 16.69 -1.76 8.44
C GLU A 291 17.82 -1.77 7.41
N VAL A 292 18.01 -2.91 6.74
CA VAL A 292 18.86 -3.00 5.55
C VAL A 292 17.96 -2.81 4.34
N PHE A 293 18.05 -1.65 3.69
CA PHE A 293 17.11 -1.20 2.68
C PHE A 293 16.98 -2.20 1.52
N GLU A 294 18.11 -2.66 0.98
CA GLU A 294 18.13 -3.56 -0.17
C GLU A 294 17.64 -4.97 0.18
N PHE A 295 17.83 -5.40 1.44
CA PHE A 295 17.29 -6.66 1.93
C PHE A 295 15.77 -6.61 2.07
N GLN A 296 15.25 -5.53 2.67
CA GLN A 296 13.81 -5.28 2.77
C GLN A 296 13.16 -5.26 1.39
N ASN A 297 13.76 -4.52 0.46
CA ASN A 297 13.26 -4.41 -0.90
C ASN A 297 13.24 -5.78 -1.63
N LYS A 298 14.25 -6.63 -1.41
CA LYS A 298 14.31 -8.00 -1.94
C LYS A 298 13.19 -8.89 -1.39
N LEU A 299 12.86 -8.78 -0.10
CA LEU A 299 11.76 -9.52 0.53
C LEU A 299 10.39 -9.10 -0.01
N GLU A 300 10.17 -7.79 -0.15
CA GLU A 300 8.94 -7.23 -0.73
C GLU A 300 8.75 -7.69 -2.17
N HIS A 301 9.78 -7.54 -3.00
CA HIS A 301 9.76 -8.01 -4.39
C HIS A 301 9.38 -9.49 -4.49
N LYS A 302 10.05 -10.35 -3.70
CA LYS A 302 9.77 -11.79 -3.67
C LYS A 302 8.33 -12.07 -3.26
N THR A 303 7.82 -11.35 -2.26
CA THR A 303 6.45 -11.52 -1.77
C THR A 303 5.44 -11.14 -2.84
N PHE A 304 5.60 -9.98 -3.48
CA PHE A 304 4.69 -9.52 -4.53
C PHE A 304 4.65 -10.46 -5.73
N ILE A 305 5.80 -10.98 -6.16
CA ILE A 305 5.87 -11.99 -7.22
C ILE A 305 5.16 -13.29 -6.82
N ASN A 306 5.35 -13.76 -5.58
CA ASN A 306 4.67 -14.96 -5.09
C ASN A 306 3.16 -14.79 -5.06
N ILE A 307 2.66 -13.62 -4.63
CA ILE A 307 1.22 -13.33 -4.62
C ILE A 307 0.66 -13.27 -6.04
N PHE A 308 1.39 -12.65 -6.99
CA PHE A 308 1.01 -12.65 -8.40
C PHE A 308 0.89 -14.07 -8.95
N ILE A 309 1.92 -14.90 -8.75
CA ILE A 309 1.93 -16.30 -9.23
C ILE A 309 0.77 -17.07 -8.60
N LEU A 310 0.58 -16.97 -7.29
CA LEU A 310 -0.52 -17.62 -6.58
C LEU A 310 -1.88 -17.23 -7.15
N SER A 311 -2.11 -15.93 -7.36
CA SER A 311 -3.37 -15.39 -7.88
C SER A 311 -3.63 -15.83 -9.31
N ALA A 312 -2.58 -15.82 -10.16
CA ALA A 312 -2.66 -16.27 -11.55
C ALA A 312 -2.94 -17.77 -11.64
N VAL A 313 -2.20 -18.59 -10.89
CA VAL A 313 -2.37 -20.05 -10.83
C VAL A 313 -3.76 -20.40 -10.31
N PHE A 314 -4.20 -19.77 -9.23
CA PHE A 314 -5.52 -20.01 -8.66
C PHE A 314 -6.64 -19.61 -9.64
N GLY A 315 -6.53 -18.44 -10.27
CA GLY A 315 -7.49 -18.00 -11.28
C GLY A 315 -7.55 -18.92 -12.51
N VAL A 316 -6.39 -19.37 -13.01
CA VAL A 316 -6.33 -20.37 -14.11
C VAL A 316 -6.92 -21.70 -13.67
N LEU A 317 -6.65 -22.14 -12.45
CA LEU A 317 -7.23 -23.36 -11.89
C LEU A 317 -8.76 -23.26 -11.83
N LEU A 318 -9.32 -22.13 -11.36
CA LEU A 318 -10.76 -21.90 -11.39
C LEU A 318 -11.34 -21.96 -12.81
N LEU A 319 -10.64 -21.42 -13.81
CA LEU A 319 -11.04 -21.50 -15.21
C LEU A 319 -11.01 -22.94 -15.75
N LEU A 320 -9.98 -23.72 -15.41
CA LEU A 320 -9.87 -25.13 -15.81
C LEU A 320 -11.00 -25.98 -15.22
N PHE A 321 -11.35 -25.75 -13.97
CA PHE A 321 -12.42 -26.47 -13.28
C PHE A 321 -13.81 -25.86 -13.48
N LEU A 322 -13.94 -24.77 -14.24
CA LEU A 322 -15.19 -24.02 -14.40
C LEU A 322 -16.38 -24.91 -14.75
N LYS A 323 -16.24 -25.79 -15.75
CA LYS A 323 -17.32 -26.71 -16.18
C LYS A 323 -17.75 -27.66 -15.06
N LYS A 324 -16.80 -28.21 -14.31
CA LYS A 324 -17.08 -29.12 -13.20
C LYS A 324 -17.73 -28.38 -12.04
N LEU A 325 -17.22 -27.22 -11.68
CA LEU A 325 -17.77 -26.39 -10.61
C LEU A 325 -19.20 -25.96 -10.92
N LYS A 326 -19.48 -25.55 -12.16
CA LYS A 326 -20.84 -25.24 -12.64
C LYS A 326 -21.80 -26.42 -12.55
N SER A 327 -21.32 -27.62 -12.88
CA SER A 327 -22.15 -28.83 -12.78
C SER A 327 -22.54 -29.13 -11.34
N LEU A 328 -21.73 -28.74 -10.36
CA LEU A 328 -22.03 -28.89 -8.93
C LEU A 328 -22.97 -27.81 -8.40
N THR A 329 -23.18 -26.75 -9.18
CA THR A 329 -24.05 -25.61 -8.84
C THR A 329 -25.23 -25.48 -9.81
N HIS A 330 -25.66 -26.59 -10.42
CA HIS A 330 -26.83 -26.61 -11.31
C HIS A 330 -28.11 -26.24 -10.57
N GLY A 331 -28.96 -25.43 -11.21
CA GLY A 331 -30.15 -24.80 -10.61
C GLY A 331 -29.92 -23.30 -10.32
N PRO A 332 -29.10 -22.91 -9.33
CA PRO A 332 -28.93 -21.51 -8.93
C PRO A 332 -28.30 -20.55 -9.97
N GLU A 333 -27.54 -21.06 -10.96
CA GLU A 333 -26.97 -20.24 -12.04
C GLU A 333 -27.80 -20.28 -13.34
N ASP A 334 -28.67 -21.28 -13.53
CA ASP A 334 -29.39 -21.51 -14.80
C ASP A 334 -30.64 -20.63 -14.94
N ASP A 335 -31.27 -20.24 -13.83
CA ASP A 335 -32.42 -19.32 -13.78
C ASP A 335 -32.10 -17.91 -14.33
N GLU A 336 -30.83 -17.58 -14.57
CA GLU A 336 -30.43 -16.30 -15.15
C GLU A 336 -30.68 -16.15 -16.66
N LEU A 337 -31.05 -17.24 -17.34
CA LEU A 337 -31.43 -17.23 -18.76
C LEU A 337 -32.94 -17.06 -18.97
N ASP A 338 -33.77 -17.37 -17.96
CA ASP A 338 -35.23 -17.45 -18.11
C ASP A 338 -36.00 -16.26 -17.50
N PHE A 339 -35.32 -15.38 -16.74
CA PHE A 339 -35.93 -14.18 -16.15
C PHE A 339 -35.35 -12.89 -16.74
N HIS A 340 -35.56 -12.62 -18.03
CA HIS A 340 -35.60 -11.26 -18.59
C HIS A 340 -36.35 -11.19 -19.92
#